data_AF-A0A2V8X1R8-F1
#
_entry.id   AF-A0A2V8X1R8-F1
#
_cell.length_a   1.000
_cell.length_b   1.000
_cell.length_c   1.000
_cell.angle_alpha   90.00
_cell.angle_beta   90.00
_cell.angle_gamma   90.00
#
_symmetry.space_group_name_H-M   'P 1'
#
loop_
_entity.id
_entity.type
_entity.pdbx_description
1 polymer ?
#
loop_
_entity_poly.entity_id
_entity_poly.type
_entity_poly.pdbx_seq_one_letter_code
_entity_poly.pdbx_strand_id
1 'polypeptide(L)'
;LKNLATALESYFVDKASYPAAITDLSINQSYLRAVPTDPCTNNAYAYTTTGTPPTDYRMSITFGASNPCFALTTGGGLNYTPGGGLQDSP
;
A
#
# COMPACT_ATOMS: atom_id res chain seq x y z
N LEU A 1 -3.69 -4.64 3.45
CA LEU A 1 -2.22 -4.44 3.29
C LEU A 1 -1.42 -5.73 3.04
N LYS A 2 -1.51 -6.78 3.86
CA LYS A 2 -0.70 -8.01 3.67
C LYS A 2 -0.76 -8.61 2.25
N ASN A 3 -1.95 -8.75 1.67
CA ASN A 3 -2.11 -9.25 0.30
C ASN A 3 -1.44 -8.36 -0.76
N LEU A 4 -1.38 -7.05 -0.51
CA LEU A 4 -0.81 -6.07 -1.43
C LEU A 4 0.72 -6.09 -1.38
N ALA A 5 1.28 -6.21 -0.18
CA ALA A 5 2.71 -6.44 0.02
C ALA A 5 3.16 -7.74 -0.68
N THR A 6 2.44 -8.86 -0.50
CA THR A 6 2.77 -10.12 -1.19
C THR A 6 2.74 -9.99 -2.71
N ALA A 7 1.76 -9.26 -3.27
CA ALA A 7 1.70 -9.03 -4.71
C ALA A 7 2.87 -8.18 -5.22
N LEU A 8 3.28 -7.15 -4.47
CA LEU A 8 4.43 -6.31 -4.78
C LEU A 8 5.74 -7.10 -4.73
N GLU A 9 5.92 -7.95 -3.73
CA GLU A 9 7.09 -8.83 -3.64
C GLU A 9 7.15 -9.80 -4.82
N SER A 10 6.02 -10.41 -5.21
CA SER A 10 5.97 -11.28 -6.40
C SER A 10 6.32 -10.53 -7.69
N TYR A 11 5.85 -9.28 -7.84
CA TYR A 11 6.20 -8.44 -8.97
C TYR A 11 7.71 -8.14 -8.99
N PHE A 12 8.29 -7.81 -7.84
CA PHE A 12 9.71 -7.56 -7.70
C PHE A 12 10.55 -8.80 -8.07
N VAL A 13 10.10 -9.99 -7.67
CA VAL A 13 10.77 -11.25 -8.04
C VAL A 13 10.77 -11.49 -9.56
N ASP A 14 9.71 -11.13 -10.27
CA ASP A 14 9.61 -11.30 -11.73
C ASP A 14 10.31 -10.20 -12.54
N LYS A 15 10.20 -8.95 -12.09
CA LYS A 15 10.64 -7.75 -12.83
C LYS A 15 11.89 -7.09 -12.27
N ALA A 16 12.45 -7.61 -11.17
CA ALA A 16 13.56 -7.03 -10.43
C ALA A 16 13.36 -5.56 -10.02
N SER A 17 12.10 -5.11 -9.94
CA SER A 17 11.71 -3.73 -9.63
C SER A 17 10.26 -3.68 -9.19
N TYR A 18 9.89 -2.68 -8.39
CA TYR A 18 8.50 -2.44 -8.01
C TYR A 18 7.77 -1.66 -9.12
N PRO A 19 6.44 -1.85 -9.27
CA PRO A 19 5.68 -1.12 -10.27
C PRO A 19 5.62 0.37 -9.94
N ALA A 20 5.63 1.24 -10.95
CA ALA A 20 5.52 2.69 -10.74
C ALA A 20 4.15 3.10 -10.19
N ALA A 21 3.10 2.35 -10.53
CA ALA A 21 1.75 2.55 -10.03
C ALA A 21 1.20 1.25 -9.44
N ILE A 22 0.50 1.34 -8.31
CA ILE A 22 -0.14 0.19 -7.66
C ILE A 22 -1.17 -0.52 -8.56
N THR A 23 -1.75 0.21 -9.50
CA THR A 23 -2.70 -0.32 -10.50
C THR A 23 -2.05 -1.33 -11.43
N ASP A 24 -0.73 -1.24 -11.65
CA ASP A 24 0.03 -2.16 -12.50
C ASP A 24 -0.04 -3.62 -12.00
N LEU A 25 -0.16 -3.81 -10.68
CA LEU A 25 -0.38 -5.13 -10.07
C LEU A 25 -1.67 -5.80 -10.52
N SER A 26 -2.68 -4.99 -10.88
CA SER A 26 -3.98 -5.46 -11.37
C SER A 26 -4.09 -5.50 -12.89
N ILE A 27 -3.13 -4.91 -13.61
CA ILE A 27 -3.10 -4.99 -15.07
C ILE A 27 -2.98 -6.46 -15.47
N ASN A 28 -3.84 -6.91 -16.39
CA ASN A 28 -3.97 -8.30 -16.83
C ASN A 28 -4.20 -9.32 -15.70
N GLN A 29 -4.69 -8.89 -14.53
CA GLN A 29 -4.94 -9.74 -13.36
C GLN A 29 -3.71 -10.59 -12.94
N SER A 30 -2.50 -10.12 -13.23
CA SER A 30 -1.28 -10.93 -13.09
C SER A 30 -0.88 -11.17 -11.64
N TYR A 31 -1.09 -10.19 -10.75
CA TYR A 31 -0.71 -10.30 -9.33
C TYR A 31 -1.88 -10.02 -8.38
N LEU A 32 -2.80 -9.15 -8.77
CA LEU A 32 -4.04 -8.86 -8.06
C LEU A 32 -5.22 -8.85 -9.02
N ARG A 33 -6.39 -9.32 -8.58
CA ARG A 33 -7.63 -9.16 -9.36
C ARG A 33 -8.10 -7.72 -9.41
N ALA A 34 -7.95 -7.00 -8.31
CA ALA A 34 -8.23 -5.58 -8.16
C ALA A 34 -7.39 -5.03 -7.01
N VAL A 35 -7.05 -3.75 -7.04
CA VAL A 35 -6.41 -3.07 -5.92
C VAL A 35 -7.47 -2.88 -4.83
N PRO A 36 -7.35 -3.53 -3.65
CA PRO A 36 -8.33 -3.36 -2.60
C PRO A 36 -8.22 -1.95 -2.00
N THR A 37 -9.37 -1.35 -1.71
CA THR A 37 -9.46 -0.16 -0.87
C THR A 37 -9.40 -0.56 0.60
N ASP A 38 -9.17 0.43 1.45
CA ASP A 38 -9.25 0.25 2.89
C ASP A 38 -10.69 -0.05 3.31
N PRO A 39 -10.93 -1.13 4.08
CA PRO A 39 -12.30 -1.53 4.46
C PRO A 39 -13.00 -0.50 5.36
N CYS A 40 -12.26 0.43 5.94
CA CYS A 40 -12.74 1.34 6.97
C CYS A 40 -13.19 2.68 6.41
N THR A 41 -12.38 3.24 5.51
CA THR A 41 -12.64 4.52 4.84
C THR A 41 -13.14 4.35 3.42
N ASN A 42 -13.00 3.15 2.85
CA ASN A 42 -13.13 2.89 1.42
C ASN A 42 -12.17 3.73 0.56
N ASN A 43 -11.13 4.31 1.17
CA ASN A 43 -10.13 5.08 0.44
C ASN A 43 -9.09 4.16 -0.18
N ALA A 44 -8.53 4.61 -1.30
CA ALA A 44 -7.36 3.97 -1.90
C ALA A 44 -6.12 4.22 -1.03
N TYR A 45 -5.23 3.22 -0.96
CA TYR A 45 -3.91 3.40 -0.36
C TYR A 45 -3.07 4.30 -1.26
N ALA A 46 -2.46 5.33 -0.68
CA ALA A 46 -1.45 6.11 -1.37
C ALA A 46 -0.21 5.26 -1.55
N TYR A 47 0.25 5.12 -2.78
CA TYR A 47 1.43 4.33 -3.14
C TYR A 47 2.46 5.24 -3.76
N THR A 48 3.67 5.22 -3.21
CA THR A 48 4.80 6.03 -3.66
C THR A 48 6.02 5.13 -3.77
N THR A 49 6.77 5.26 -4.86
CA THR A 49 8.00 4.49 -5.09
C THR A 49 9.24 5.37 -4.95
N THR A 50 10.36 4.73 -4.65
CA THR A 50 11.67 5.37 -4.58
C THR A 50 12.67 4.61 -5.46
N GLY A 51 13.46 5.36 -6.23
CA GLY A 51 14.50 4.83 -7.11
C GLY A 51 14.09 4.72 -8.58
N THR A 52 15.09 4.57 -9.47
CA THR A 52 14.92 4.38 -10.91
C THR A 52 15.92 3.32 -11.40
N PRO A 53 15.50 2.04 -11.62
CA PRO A 53 14.15 1.51 -11.46
C PRO A 53 13.69 1.47 -9.98
N PRO A 54 12.38 1.40 -9.70
CA PRO A 54 11.87 1.41 -8.32
C PRO A 54 12.39 0.22 -7.52
N THR A 55 13.16 0.48 -6.47
CA THR A 55 13.70 -0.56 -5.58
C THR A 55 13.09 -0.53 -4.19
N ASP A 56 12.33 0.52 -3.87
CA ASP A 56 11.61 0.65 -2.61
C ASP A 56 10.25 1.29 -2.85
N TYR A 57 9.31 1.03 -1.94
CA TYR A 57 7.99 1.64 -1.98
C TYR A 57 7.47 1.93 -0.58
N ARG A 58 6.62 2.94 -0.51
CA ARG A 58 5.84 3.28 0.67
C ARG A 58 4.37 3.30 0.32
N MET A 59 3.59 2.56 1.08
CA MET A 59 2.14 2.63 1.08
C MET A 59 1.69 3.38 2.31
N SER A 60 0.82 4.35 2.16
CA SER A 60 0.25 5.08 3.29
C SER A 60 -1.25 5.22 3.14
N ILE A 61 -1.94 5.25 4.27
CA ILE A 61 -3.34 5.64 4.35
C ILE A 61 -3.54 6.58 5.51
N THR A 62 -4.38 7.59 5.29
CA THR A 62 -4.78 8.57 6.31
C THR A 62 -6.23 8.35 6.70
N PHE A 63 -6.48 8.39 8.00
CA PHE A 63 -7.80 8.30 8.61
C PHE A 63 -8.18 9.66 9.17
N GLY A 64 -9.41 10.09 8.92
CA GLY A 64 -9.99 11.25 9.61
C GLY A 64 -10.18 10.98 11.10
N ALA A 65 -10.31 12.05 11.89
CA ALA A 65 -10.69 11.94 13.29
C ALA A 65 -12.05 11.24 13.44
N SER A 66 -12.23 10.43 14.49
CA SER A 66 -13.44 9.63 14.75
C SER A 66 -13.73 8.53 13.71
N ASN A 67 -12.69 7.94 13.12
CA ASN A 67 -12.88 6.82 12.19
C ASN A 67 -13.27 5.53 12.94
N PRO A 68 -14.41 4.87 12.59
CA PRO A 68 -14.95 3.73 13.33
C PRO A 68 -14.03 2.52 13.42
N CYS A 69 -13.06 2.37 12.51
CA CYS A 69 -12.19 1.20 12.51
C CYS A 69 -11.00 1.26 13.46
N PHE A 70 -10.53 2.45 13.79
CA PHE A 70 -9.29 2.61 14.56
C PHE A 70 -9.49 3.41 15.85
N ALA A 71 -10.72 3.85 16.15
CA ALA A 71 -11.06 4.64 17.34
C ALA A 71 -10.06 5.79 17.58
N LEU A 72 -9.52 6.37 16.49
CA LEU A 72 -8.52 7.43 16.54
C LEU A 72 -9.20 8.73 16.95
N THR A 73 -8.78 9.27 18.08
CA THR A 73 -9.36 10.48 18.68
C THR A 73 -8.86 11.76 17.99
N THR A 74 -7.74 11.70 17.28
CA THR A 74 -7.07 12.88 16.69
C THR A 74 -6.86 12.76 15.17
N GLY A 75 -7.40 11.70 14.54
CA GLY A 75 -6.97 11.27 13.21
C GLY A 75 -5.62 10.54 13.30
N GLY A 76 -5.15 10.01 12.18
CA GLY A 76 -3.88 9.30 12.10
C GLY A 76 -3.73 8.60 10.76
N GLY A 77 -2.76 7.71 10.63
CA GLY A 77 -2.55 6.93 9.43
C GLY A 77 -1.81 5.62 9.67
N LEU A 78 -1.73 4.80 8.64
CA LEU A 78 -0.84 3.65 8.61
C LEU A 78 0.10 3.82 7.43
N ASN A 79 1.38 3.59 7.69
CA ASN A 79 2.42 3.53 6.69
C ASN A 79 2.95 2.11 6.61
N TYR A 80 3.27 1.66 5.41
CA TYR A 80 3.91 0.39 5.17
C TYR A 80 5.10 0.61 4.24
N THR A 81 6.25 0.10 4.66
CA THR A 81 7.45 0.02 3.83
C THR A 81 7.97 -1.42 3.87
N PRO A 82 8.57 -1.94 2.79
CA PRO A 82 9.10 -3.31 2.79
C PRO A 82 10.21 -3.49 3.84
N GLY A 83 11.03 -2.46 4.09
CA GLY A 83 12.07 -2.49 5.11
C GLY A 83 11.60 -2.25 6.55
N GLY A 84 10.52 -1.48 6.76
CA GLY A 84 10.03 -1.07 8.09
C GLY A 84 8.75 -1.76 8.55
N GLY A 85 8.08 -2.51 7.67
CA GLY A 85 6.79 -3.13 7.95
C GLY A 85 5.65 -2.13 8.07
N LEU A 86 4.56 -2.55 8.73
CA LEU A 86 3.40 -1.71 9.02
C LEU A 86 3.68 -0.87 10.27
N GLN A 87 3.56 0.45 10.15
CA GLN A 87 3.81 1.43 11.18
C GLN A 87 2.63 2.39 11.30
N ASP A 88 2.31 2.81 12.51
CA ASP A 88 1.41 3.92 12.77
C ASP A 88 2.03 5.25 12.30
N SER A 89 1.20 6.05 11.65
CA SER A 89 1.50 7.45 11.33
C SER A 89 0.65 8.30 12.30
N PRO A 90 1.26 9.14 13.15
CA PRO A 90 0.51 10.09 13.96
C PRO A 90 -0.20 11.13 13.09
#